data_AF-A0A534S003-F1
#
_entry.id   AF-A0A534S003-F1
#
_cell.length_a   1.000
_cell.length_b   1.000
_cell.length_c   1.000
_cell.angle_alpha   90.00
_cell.angle_beta   90.00
_cell.angle_gamma   90.00
#
_symmetry.space_group_name_H-M   'P 1'
#
loop_
_entity.id
_entity.type
_entity.pdbx_description
1 polymer ?
#
loop_
_entity_poly.entity_id
_entity_poly.type
_entity_poly.pdbx_seq_one_letter_code
_entity_poly.pdbx_strand_id
1 'polypeptide(L)'
;ARRQADWVVVSVHCHEFGGPSLLTAGSRAELEEPADFIIDFAHRTIDAGADIVVGHGPHFPLGIEIYNERPIFYSVGNLVFQNETVGFFPADAYERFDLDLKATPSDFLDARTNGGKKGHPAEPAYWENMFAVCEFSENRLSKIKIYPIDQGFGRPRAQRGRPVLAEGEVANRVLERAQKLSARYSTKVVIHDGIGVIENL
;
A
#
# COMPACT_ATOMS: atom_id res chain seq x y z
N ALA A 1 -10.57 2.20 23.75
CA ALA A 1 -10.51 2.95 22.50
C ALA A 1 -11.61 4.02 22.44
N ARG A 2 -12.85 3.70 22.02
CA ARG A 2 -13.90 4.71 21.76
C ARG A 2 -14.20 5.68 22.92
N ARG A 3 -14.13 5.23 24.17
CA ARG A 3 -14.33 6.08 25.36
C ARG A 3 -13.20 7.09 25.63
N GLN A 4 -12.10 7.04 24.88
CA GLN A 4 -10.87 7.80 25.14
C GLN A 4 -10.37 8.57 23.91
N ALA A 5 -11.11 8.57 22.79
CA ALA A 5 -10.68 9.23 21.56
C ALA A 5 -11.89 9.70 20.75
N ASP A 6 -11.73 10.83 20.06
CA ASP A 6 -12.71 11.31 19.09
C ASP A 6 -12.78 10.41 17.85
N TRP A 7 -11.64 9.81 17.49
CA TRP A 7 -11.45 8.92 16.34
C TRP A 7 -10.60 7.71 16.70
N VAL A 8 -11.00 6.53 16.24
CA VAL A 8 -10.29 5.26 16.42
C VAL A 8 -9.86 4.75 15.06
N VAL A 9 -8.55 4.76 14.82
CA VAL A 9 -7.93 4.21 13.60
C VAL A 9 -7.28 2.87 13.95
N VAL A 10 -7.60 1.83 13.18
CA VAL A 10 -6.97 0.52 13.33
C VAL A 10 -6.07 0.25 12.14
N SER A 11 -4.80 -0.03 12.43
CA SER A 11 -3.80 -0.42 11.44
C SER A 11 -3.61 -1.94 11.45
N VAL A 12 -3.70 -2.58 10.29
CA VAL A 12 -3.46 -4.02 10.11
C VAL A 12 -2.37 -4.24 9.06
N HIS A 13 -1.51 -5.22 9.31
CA HIS A 13 -0.44 -5.62 8.40
C HIS A 13 -0.66 -7.08 8.00
N CYS A 14 -0.89 -7.32 6.71
CA CYS A 14 -1.25 -8.63 6.16
C CYS A 14 -0.65 -8.80 4.76
N HIS A 15 -0.14 -9.99 4.48
CA HIS A 15 0.47 -10.33 3.20
C HIS A 15 -0.38 -11.32 2.39
N GLU A 16 -1.51 -11.75 2.92
CA GLU A 16 -2.40 -12.76 2.36
C GLU A 16 -3.40 -12.11 1.40
N PHE A 17 -3.61 -12.79 0.27
CA PHE A 17 -4.51 -12.37 -0.80
C PHE A 17 -5.58 -13.44 -1.01
N GLY A 18 -6.68 -13.04 -1.64
CA GLY A 18 -7.83 -13.89 -1.91
C GLY A 18 -8.30 -13.81 -3.36
N GLY A 19 -9.48 -14.37 -3.60
CA GLY A 19 -10.25 -14.10 -4.80
C GLY A 19 -9.66 -14.59 -6.14
N PRO A 20 -10.28 -14.15 -7.26
CA PRO A 20 -9.99 -14.71 -8.59
C PRO A 20 -8.58 -14.42 -9.10
N SER A 21 -7.96 -13.29 -8.71
CA SER A 21 -6.62 -12.93 -9.21
C SER A 21 -5.55 -13.95 -8.83
N LEU A 22 -5.74 -14.74 -7.76
CA LEU A 22 -4.84 -15.83 -7.38
C LEU A 22 -4.66 -16.89 -8.49
N LEU A 23 -5.63 -17.04 -9.38
CA LEU A 23 -5.60 -18.06 -10.44
C LEU A 23 -4.91 -17.57 -11.72
N THR A 24 -4.78 -16.25 -11.90
CA THR A 24 -4.38 -15.66 -13.18
C THR A 24 -3.17 -14.74 -13.08
N ALA A 25 -2.84 -14.24 -11.89
CA ALA A 25 -1.76 -13.27 -11.69
C ALA A 25 -0.38 -13.88 -12.03
N GLY A 26 0.37 -13.21 -12.92
CA GLY A 26 1.74 -13.55 -13.26
C GLY A 26 2.76 -13.04 -12.23
N SER A 27 2.38 -12.04 -11.44
CA SER A 27 3.18 -11.49 -10.35
C SER A 27 2.32 -11.13 -9.14
N ARG A 28 2.94 -10.95 -7.98
CA ARG A 28 2.21 -10.54 -6.76
C ARG A 28 1.51 -9.19 -6.92
N ALA A 29 2.06 -8.27 -7.73
CA ALA A 29 1.51 -6.95 -7.96
C ALA A 29 0.20 -6.95 -8.78
N GLU A 30 -0.04 -8.04 -9.50
CA GLU A 30 -1.28 -8.28 -10.24
C GLU A 30 -2.41 -8.83 -9.36
N LEU A 31 -2.13 -9.15 -8.09
CA LEU A 31 -3.18 -9.54 -7.14
C LEU A 31 -4.02 -8.32 -6.76
N GLU A 32 -5.33 -8.52 -6.77
CA GLU A 32 -6.32 -7.45 -6.65
C GLU A 32 -7.18 -7.57 -5.38
N GLU A 33 -7.42 -8.78 -4.89
CA GLU A 33 -8.27 -9.02 -3.72
C GLU A 33 -7.44 -9.27 -2.45
N PRO A 34 -7.80 -8.65 -1.31
CA PRO A 34 -7.31 -9.10 -0.01
C PRO A 34 -7.86 -10.50 0.30
N ALA A 35 -7.25 -11.19 1.26
CA ALA A 35 -7.82 -12.44 1.77
C ALA A 35 -9.17 -12.21 2.47
N ASP A 36 -10.11 -13.17 2.37
CA ASP A 36 -11.47 -13.03 2.91
C ASP A 36 -11.47 -12.71 4.42
N PHE A 37 -10.55 -13.31 5.18
CA PHE A 37 -10.46 -13.03 6.62
C PHE A 37 -10.06 -11.58 6.94
N ILE A 38 -9.41 -10.87 6.01
CA ILE A 38 -9.10 -9.45 6.17
C ILE A 38 -10.33 -8.58 5.95
N ILE A 39 -11.20 -8.96 5.01
CA ILE A 39 -12.51 -8.33 4.82
C ILE A 39 -13.33 -8.50 6.10
N ASP A 40 -13.46 -9.74 6.58
CA ASP A 40 -14.18 -10.05 7.83
C ASP A 40 -13.60 -9.30 9.04
N PHE A 41 -12.27 -9.26 9.15
CA PHE A 41 -11.59 -8.51 10.21
C PHE A 41 -11.90 -7.01 10.14
N ALA A 42 -11.87 -6.42 8.94
CA ALA A 42 -12.09 -4.99 8.75
C ALA A 42 -13.54 -4.61 9.09
N HIS A 43 -14.53 -5.35 8.59
CA HIS A 43 -15.94 -5.13 8.91
C HIS A 43 -16.20 -5.25 10.41
N ARG A 44 -15.73 -6.33 11.05
CA ARG A 44 -15.88 -6.51 12.51
C ARG A 44 -15.19 -5.42 13.34
N THR A 45 -14.09 -4.88 12.83
CA THR A 45 -13.37 -3.78 13.47
C THR A 45 -14.17 -2.48 13.42
N ILE A 46 -14.79 -2.19 12.27
CA ILE A 46 -15.73 -1.07 12.13
C ILE A 46 -16.95 -1.26 13.05
N ASP A 47 -17.57 -2.44 13.05
CA ASP A 47 -18.72 -2.76 13.90
C ASP A 47 -18.41 -2.62 15.40
N ALA A 48 -17.18 -2.93 15.80
CA ALA A 48 -16.70 -2.76 17.18
C ALA A 48 -16.44 -1.29 17.56
N GLY A 49 -16.56 -0.34 16.62
CA GLY A 49 -16.47 1.09 16.86
C GLY A 49 -15.18 1.76 16.39
N ALA A 50 -14.42 1.14 15.48
CA ALA A 50 -13.35 1.85 14.76
C ALA A 50 -13.95 2.78 13.70
N ASP A 51 -13.32 3.94 13.48
CA ASP A 51 -13.74 4.94 12.50
C ASP A 51 -12.99 4.79 11.16
N ILE A 52 -11.79 4.18 11.16
CA ILE A 52 -11.03 3.86 9.96
C ILE A 52 -10.28 2.53 10.16
N VAL A 53 -10.21 1.70 9.12
CA VAL A 53 -9.25 0.58 9.04
C VAL A 53 -8.23 0.86 7.94
N VAL A 54 -6.94 0.73 8.25
CA VAL A 54 -5.83 0.92 7.31
C VAL A 54 -5.00 -0.35 7.20
N GLY A 55 -5.03 -0.95 6.02
CA GLY A 55 -4.26 -2.12 5.64
C GLY A 55 -2.90 -1.76 5.05
N HIS A 56 -1.93 -2.66 5.28
CA HIS A 56 -0.57 -2.60 4.78
C HIS A 56 -0.06 -4.03 4.56
N GLY A 57 1.11 -4.17 3.92
CA GLY A 57 1.75 -5.47 3.68
C GLY A 57 1.92 -5.80 2.20
N PRO A 58 0.91 -5.63 1.32
CA PRO A 58 1.07 -5.85 -0.11
C PRO A 58 2.20 -5.06 -0.77
N HIS A 59 2.59 -3.92 -0.18
CA HIS A 59 3.56 -2.95 -0.71
C HIS A 59 3.10 -2.22 -1.98
N PHE A 60 1.82 -2.32 -2.32
CA PHE A 60 1.15 -1.55 -3.39
C PHE A 60 -0.31 -1.27 -2.98
N PRO A 61 -0.98 -0.27 -3.58
CA PRO A 61 -2.37 0.06 -3.26
C PRO A 61 -3.35 -1.08 -3.59
N LEU A 62 -4.32 -1.31 -2.71
CA LEU A 62 -5.51 -2.12 -2.96
C LEU A 62 -6.77 -1.25 -2.90
N GLY A 63 -7.93 -1.88 -3.14
CA GLY A 63 -9.22 -1.21 -3.14
C GLY A 63 -9.56 -0.53 -1.82
N ILE A 64 -10.43 0.47 -1.91
CA ILE A 64 -11.00 1.20 -0.77
C ILE A 64 -12.48 0.86 -0.72
N GLU A 65 -12.98 0.62 0.48
CA GLU A 65 -14.38 0.36 0.76
C GLU A 65 -14.91 1.40 1.74
N ILE A 66 -16.13 1.89 1.51
CA ILE A 66 -16.92 2.62 2.51
C ILE A 66 -17.92 1.64 3.11
N TYR A 67 -17.67 1.20 4.33
CA TYR A 67 -18.50 0.26 5.08
C TYR A 67 -19.09 0.97 6.30
N ASN A 68 -20.43 1.02 6.40
CA ASN A 68 -21.13 1.75 7.46
C ASN A 68 -20.62 3.21 7.64
N GLU A 69 -20.56 3.95 6.52
CA GLU A 69 -20.09 5.36 6.46
C GLU A 69 -18.62 5.55 6.90
N ARG A 70 -17.84 4.45 6.97
CA ARG A 70 -16.46 4.46 7.46
C ARG A 70 -15.51 3.80 6.45
N PRO A 71 -14.32 4.37 6.23
CA PRO A 71 -13.41 3.89 5.21
C PRO A 71 -12.56 2.72 5.70
N ILE A 72 -12.40 1.75 4.81
CA ILE A 72 -11.47 0.64 4.91
C ILE A 72 -10.52 0.76 3.72
N PHE A 73 -9.25 1.02 4.00
CA PHE A 73 -8.18 0.99 3.00
C PHE A 73 -7.53 -0.39 3.04
N TYR A 74 -7.78 -1.28 2.08
CA TYR A 74 -7.22 -2.64 2.15
C TYR A 74 -5.70 -2.69 1.99
N SER A 75 -5.12 -1.71 1.31
CA SER A 75 -3.69 -1.41 1.34
C SER A 75 -3.45 -0.01 0.82
N VAL A 76 -2.74 0.83 1.57
CA VAL A 76 -2.26 2.15 1.07
C VAL A 76 -0.92 2.05 0.34
N GLY A 77 -0.27 0.88 0.41
CA GLY A 77 1.07 0.69 -0.13
C GLY A 77 2.18 1.26 0.75
N ASN A 78 3.28 1.70 0.16
CA ASN A 78 4.43 2.25 0.88
C ASN A 78 4.42 3.78 0.91
N LEU A 79 4.57 4.39 2.09
CA LEU A 79 4.86 5.83 2.21
C LEU A 79 6.36 6.11 2.04
N VAL A 80 7.22 5.37 2.77
CA VAL A 80 8.68 5.40 2.62
C VAL A 80 9.17 4.00 2.27
N PHE A 81 9.93 3.87 1.19
CA PHE A 81 10.39 2.59 0.65
C PHE A 81 11.90 2.57 0.38
N GLN A 82 12.69 2.71 1.46
CA GLN A 82 14.16 2.77 1.42
C GLN A 82 14.81 1.49 1.94
N ASN A 83 14.32 0.33 1.48
CA ASN A 83 14.82 -0.97 1.91
C ASN A 83 16.26 -1.26 1.43
N GLU A 84 16.71 -0.53 0.40
CA GLU A 84 18.01 -0.76 -0.23
C GLU A 84 19.15 0.11 0.33
N THR A 85 18.86 0.95 1.32
CA THR A 85 19.84 1.87 1.91
C THR A 85 19.95 1.72 3.43
N VAL A 86 19.55 0.56 3.95
CA VAL A 86 19.69 0.24 5.37
C VAL A 86 21.15 -0.04 5.72
N GLY A 87 21.57 0.41 6.90
CA GLY A 87 22.96 0.30 7.33
C GLY A 87 23.37 -1.08 7.87
N PHE A 88 22.40 -1.98 8.10
CA PHE A 88 22.64 -3.25 8.76
C PHE A 88 21.53 -4.27 8.44
N PHE A 89 21.90 -5.55 8.34
CA PHE A 89 21.01 -6.71 8.34
C PHE A 89 21.49 -7.73 9.38
N PRO A 90 20.61 -8.59 9.91
CA PRO A 90 21.03 -9.66 10.81
C PRO A 90 21.90 -10.70 10.08
N ALA A 91 22.77 -11.40 10.81
CA ALA A 91 23.79 -12.29 10.24
C ALA A 91 23.20 -13.44 9.40
N ASP A 92 22.05 -13.98 9.83
CA ASP A 92 21.29 -15.02 9.13
C ASP A 92 20.85 -14.59 7.71
N ALA A 93 20.66 -13.29 7.48
CA ALA A 93 20.36 -12.76 6.16
C ALA A 93 21.54 -12.98 5.19
N TYR A 94 22.77 -12.80 5.64
CA TYR A 94 23.98 -13.00 4.84
C TYR A 94 24.23 -14.49 4.60
N GLU A 95 24.12 -15.31 5.65
CA GLU A 95 24.27 -16.76 5.58
C GLU A 95 23.30 -17.39 4.57
N ARG A 96 22.05 -16.91 4.52
CA ARG A 96 21.04 -17.39 3.56
C ARG A 96 21.44 -17.22 2.09
N PHE A 97 22.35 -16.29 1.79
CA PHE A 97 22.84 -16.02 0.44
C PHE A 97 24.32 -16.39 0.29
N ASP A 98 24.86 -17.23 1.17
CA ASP A 98 26.25 -17.70 1.18
C ASP A 98 27.28 -16.55 1.17
N LEU A 99 26.94 -15.45 1.85
CA LEU A 99 27.81 -14.28 1.96
C LEU A 99 28.69 -14.36 3.21
N ASP A 100 29.94 -13.91 3.06
CA ASP A 100 30.90 -13.93 4.17
C ASP A 100 30.65 -12.80 5.20
N LEU A 101 31.34 -12.87 6.34
CA LEU A 101 31.22 -11.90 7.43
C LEU A 101 31.73 -10.48 7.09
N LYS A 102 32.37 -10.29 5.94
CA LYS A 102 32.83 -8.99 5.44
C LYS A 102 31.84 -8.38 4.44
N ALA A 103 30.83 -9.14 4.02
CA ALA A 103 29.81 -8.67 3.11
C ALA A 103 29.07 -7.45 3.67
N THR A 104 28.83 -6.49 2.81
CA THR A 104 28.11 -5.26 3.14
C THR A 104 26.60 -5.44 2.95
N PRO A 105 25.75 -4.57 3.55
CA PRO A 105 24.32 -4.53 3.22
C PRO A 105 24.04 -4.46 1.72
N SER A 106 24.88 -3.75 0.95
CA SER A 106 24.76 -3.66 -0.51
C SER A 106 24.98 -5.02 -1.18
N ASP A 107 26.02 -5.77 -0.78
CA ASP A 107 26.29 -7.11 -1.31
C ASP A 107 25.11 -8.06 -1.06
N PHE A 108 24.55 -8.01 0.15
CA PHE A 108 23.33 -8.76 0.48
C PHE A 108 22.14 -8.38 -0.40
N LEU A 109 21.88 -7.09 -0.58
CA LEU A 109 20.77 -6.61 -1.40
C LEU A 109 20.95 -6.99 -2.87
N ASP A 110 22.18 -6.91 -3.39
CA ASP A 110 22.50 -7.33 -4.75
C ASP A 110 22.31 -8.83 -4.94
N ALA A 111 22.75 -9.66 -3.99
CA ALA A 111 22.51 -11.11 -4.01
C ALA A 111 21.01 -11.43 -3.94
N ARG A 112 20.29 -10.80 -3.00
CA ARG A 112 18.84 -11.03 -2.77
C ARG A 112 17.97 -10.66 -3.96
N THR A 113 18.33 -9.60 -4.67
CA THR A 113 17.52 -9.02 -5.75
C THR A 113 18.09 -9.32 -7.14
N ASN A 114 19.19 -10.08 -7.24
CA ASN A 114 19.92 -10.28 -8.50
C ASN A 114 20.25 -8.93 -9.17
N GLY A 115 20.87 -8.02 -8.43
CA GLY A 115 21.17 -6.66 -8.89
C GLY A 115 19.93 -5.85 -9.28
N GLY A 116 18.82 -6.03 -8.56
CA GLY A 116 17.55 -5.35 -8.83
C GLY A 116 16.66 -5.99 -9.90
N LYS A 117 17.03 -7.15 -10.45
CA LYS A 117 16.24 -7.87 -11.47
C LYS A 117 15.16 -8.79 -10.89
N LYS A 118 15.09 -8.91 -9.56
CA LYS A 118 14.11 -9.73 -8.83
C LYS A 118 13.58 -9.01 -7.59
N GLY A 119 12.36 -9.34 -7.19
CA GLY A 119 11.74 -8.83 -5.97
C GLY A 119 11.26 -7.39 -6.18
N HIS A 120 11.22 -6.61 -5.09
CA HIS A 120 10.64 -5.27 -5.13
C HIS A 120 11.26 -4.30 -6.16
N PRO A 121 12.60 -4.29 -6.37
CA PRO A 121 13.19 -3.38 -7.35
C PRO A 121 12.84 -3.68 -8.81
N ALA A 122 12.28 -4.85 -9.12
CA ALA A 122 12.02 -5.30 -10.48
C ALA A 122 10.59 -5.02 -10.98
N GLU A 123 9.70 -4.55 -10.11
CA GLU A 123 8.28 -4.41 -10.37
C GLU A 123 7.82 -2.98 -10.03
N PRO A 124 7.34 -2.18 -11.01
CA PRO A 124 6.91 -0.80 -10.81
C PRO A 124 5.91 -0.61 -9.67
N ALA A 125 4.94 -1.52 -9.52
CA ALA A 125 3.84 -1.37 -8.58
C ALA A 125 4.29 -1.14 -7.13
N TYR A 126 5.45 -1.67 -6.71
CA TYR A 126 5.97 -1.46 -5.36
C TYR A 126 6.42 -0.01 -5.08
N TRP A 127 6.61 0.79 -6.12
CA TRP A 127 7.09 2.17 -6.08
C TRP A 127 5.98 3.18 -6.42
N GLU A 128 4.81 2.69 -6.83
CA GLU A 128 3.64 3.45 -7.24
C GLU A 128 2.55 3.28 -6.17
N ASN A 129 2.52 4.22 -5.22
CA ASN A 129 1.74 4.09 -3.99
C ASN A 129 0.77 5.26 -3.81
N MET A 130 -0.02 5.27 -2.74
CA MET A 130 -0.95 6.37 -2.48
C MET A 130 -0.89 6.86 -1.04
N PHE A 131 -1.25 8.12 -0.86
CA PHE A 131 -1.50 8.74 0.44
C PHE A 131 -2.93 9.24 0.50
N ALA A 132 -3.67 8.75 1.50
CA ALA A 132 -5.06 9.14 1.69
C ALA A 132 -5.18 10.21 2.79
N VAL A 133 -5.97 11.25 2.51
CA VAL A 133 -6.34 12.28 3.49
C VAL A 133 -7.82 12.16 3.75
N CYS A 134 -8.18 11.83 4.99
CA CYS A 134 -9.55 11.81 5.49
C CYS A 134 -9.85 13.12 6.22
N GLU A 135 -10.85 13.86 5.76
CA GLU A 135 -11.34 15.08 6.40
C GLU A 135 -12.60 14.73 7.18
N PHE A 136 -12.66 15.22 8.43
CA PHE A 136 -13.78 14.99 9.33
C PHE A 136 -14.47 16.31 9.67
N SER A 137 -15.80 16.30 9.70
CA SER A 137 -16.64 17.44 10.08
C SER A 137 -17.83 16.93 10.90
N GLU A 138 -18.22 17.66 11.95
CA GLU A 138 -19.38 17.33 12.80
C GLU A 138 -19.40 15.86 13.29
N ASN A 139 -18.23 15.34 13.68
CA ASN A 139 -18.04 13.94 14.10
C ASN A 139 -18.44 12.90 13.04
N ARG A 140 -18.32 13.24 11.75
CA ARG A 140 -18.44 12.31 10.62
C ARG A 140 -17.33 12.52 9.60
N LEU A 141 -17.03 11.47 8.84
CA LEU A 141 -16.16 11.58 7.68
C LEU A 141 -16.88 12.40 6.61
N SER A 142 -16.25 13.45 6.09
CA SER A 142 -16.85 14.35 5.09
C SER A 142 -16.16 14.29 3.73
N LYS A 143 -14.87 13.92 3.69
CA LYS A 143 -14.12 13.83 2.44
C LYS A 143 -12.96 12.86 2.54
N ILE A 144 -12.68 12.16 1.45
CA ILE A 144 -11.42 11.43 1.25
C ILE A 144 -10.78 11.91 -0.04
N LYS A 145 -9.50 12.31 0.06
CA LYS A 145 -8.63 12.59 -1.08
C LYS A 145 -7.52 11.54 -1.16
N ILE A 146 -7.16 11.14 -2.37
CA ILE A 146 -6.10 10.19 -2.68
C ILE A 146 -5.05 10.91 -3.50
N TYR A 147 -3.85 11.02 -2.94
CA TYR A 147 -2.69 11.60 -3.58
C TYR A 147 -1.79 10.47 -4.08
N PRO A 148 -1.51 10.38 -5.39
CA PRO A 148 -0.63 9.35 -5.90
C PRO A 148 0.83 9.68 -5.56
N ILE A 149 1.63 8.64 -5.31
CA ILE A 149 3.02 8.72 -4.91
C ILE A 149 3.90 7.98 -5.92
N ASP A 150 4.94 8.66 -6.39
CA ASP A 150 6.07 8.08 -7.13
C ASP A 150 7.29 7.99 -6.21
N GLN A 151 7.77 6.76 -5.99
CA GLN A 151 8.98 6.50 -5.20
C GLN A 151 10.21 6.24 -6.07
N GLY A 152 10.12 6.39 -7.39
CA GLY A 152 11.26 6.40 -8.28
C GLY A 152 11.70 5.02 -8.77
N PHE A 153 10.75 4.21 -9.28
CA PHE A 153 11.09 2.96 -9.96
C PHE A 153 12.19 3.17 -11.01
N GLY A 154 13.17 2.27 -11.06
CA GLY A 154 14.30 2.35 -11.98
C GLY A 154 15.36 3.43 -11.67
N ARG A 155 15.11 4.36 -10.73
CA ARG A 155 16.12 5.36 -10.32
C ARG A 155 17.25 4.70 -9.48
N PRO A 156 18.44 5.33 -9.38
CA PRO A 156 19.51 4.85 -8.49
C PRO A 156 19.04 4.71 -7.04
N ARG A 157 19.61 3.76 -6.28
CA ARG A 157 19.26 3.50 -4.86
C ARG A 157 19.22 4.76 -4.01
N ALA A 158 20.18 5.68 -4.19
CA ALA A 158 20.26 6.94 -3.45
C ALA A 158 19.16 7.96 -3.80
N GLN A 159 18.41 7.75 -4.88
CA GLN A 159 17.44 8.70 -5.43
C GLN A 159 16.00 8.16 -5.42
N ARG A 160 15.75 6.99 -4.82
CA ARG A 160 14.43 6.34 -4.75
C ARG A 160 14.00 6.02 -3.31
N GLY A 161 12.72 5.76 -3.13
CA GLY A 161 12.13 5.34 -1.85
C GLY A 161 11.55 6.46 -0.99
N ARG A 162 11.85 7.73 -1.25
CA ARG A 162 11.14 8.84 -0.60
C ARG A 162 9.78 9.08 -1.28
N PRO A 163 8.72 9.46 -0.55
CA PRO A 163 7.47 9.83 -1.17
C PRO A 163 7.63 11.14 -1.93
N VAL A 164 7.27 11.14 -3.21
CA VAL A 164 7.08 12.33 -4.04
C VAL A 164 5.69 12.22 -4.64
N LEU A 165 4.96 13.35 -4.76
CA LEU A 165 3.70 13.34 -5.49
C LEU A 165 3.97 12.87 -6.92
N ALA A 166 3.20 11.87 -7.36
CA ALA A 166 3.29 11.38 -8.72
C ALA A 166 2.68 12.39 -9.69
N GLU A 167 3.20 12.42 -10.91
CA GLU A 167 2.69 13.20 -12.02
C GLU A 167 2.55 12.32 -13.27
N GLY A 168 1.81 12.79 -14.27
CA GLY A 168 1.68 12.13 -15.57
C GLY A 168 1.20 10.68 -15.48
N GLU A 169 1.88 9.78 -16.19
CA GLU A 169 1.46 8.38 -16.29
C GLU A 169 1.50 7.63 -14.96
N VAL A 170 2.45 7.95 -14.07
CA VAL A 170 2.54 7.31 -12.74
C VAL A 170 1.32 7.68 -11.90
N ALA A 171 0.95 8.96 -11.92
CA ALA A 171 -0.26 9.43 -11.21
C ALA A 171 -1.51 8.72 -11.73
N ASN A 172 -1.65 8.61 -13.06
CA ASN A 172 -2.78 7.92 -13.68
C ASN A 172 -2.84 6.46 -13.27
N ARG A 173 -1.73 5.72 -13.34
CA ARG A 173 -1.70 4.29 -12.95
C ARG A 173 -2.12 4.07 -11.51
N VAL A 174 -1.61 4.88 -10.57
CA VAL A 174 -1.98 4.77 -9.15
C VAL A 174 -3.47 5.04 -8.96
N LEU A 175 -3.99 6.13 -9.54
CA LEU A 175 -5.38 6.54 -9.33
C LEU A 175 -6.38 5.64 -10.04
N GLU A 176 -6.07 5.19 -11.26
CA GLU A 176 -6.88 4.21 -12.00
C GLU A 176 -6.90 2.86 -11.28
N ARG A 177 -5.77 2.43 -10.71
CA ARG A 177 -5.72 1.23 -9.86
C ARG A 177 -6.64 1.39 -8.66
N ALA A 178 -6.52 2.49 -7.91
CA ALA A 178 -7.39 2.76 -6.77
C ALA A 178 -8.87 2.80 -7.17
N GLN A 179 -9.20 3.45 -8.29
CA GLN A 179 -10.56 3.49 -8.83
C GLN A 179 -11.10 2.10 -9.19
N LYS A 180 -10.36 1.34 -10.01
CA LYS A 180 -10.74 -0.01 -10.44
C LYS A 180 -10.97 -0.94 -9.24
N LEU A 181 -10.03 -0.95 -8.30
CA LEU A 181 -10.08 -1.84 -7.15
C LEU A 181 -11.12 -1.42 -6.12
N SER A 182 -11.47 -0.15 -6.03
CA SER A 182 -12.54 0.33 -5.13
C SER A 182 -13.95 0.09 -5.69
N ALA A 183 -14.09 0.01 -7.02
CA ALA A 183 -15.38 -0.22 -7.68
C ALA A 183 -16.05 -1.54 -7.27
N ARG A 184 -15.28 -2.58 -6.93
CA ARG A 184 -15.81 -3.87 -6.42
C ARG A 184 -16.59 -3.73 -5.11
N TYR A 185 -16.28 -2.68 -4.34
CA TYR A 185 -16.95 -2.34 -3.09
C TYR A 185 -17.97 -1.21 -3.28
N SER A 186 -18.36 -0.94 -4.53
CA SER A 186 -19.26 0.17 -4.88
C SER A 186 -18.73 1.55 -4.44
N THR A 187 -17.43 1.67 -4.16
CA THR A 187 -16.79 2.94 -3.78
C THR A 187 -16.32 3.67 -5.02
N LYS A 188 -16.84 4.89 -5.24
CA LYS A 188 -16.57 5.67 -6.45
C LYS A 188 -15.44 6.65 -6.21
N VAL A 189 -14.29 6.38 -6.82
CA VAL A 189 -13.15 7.31 -6.86
C VAL A 189 -13.22 8.11 -8.15
N VAL A 190 -13.35 9.43 -8.05
CA VAL A 190 -13.32 10.35 -9.18
C VAL A 190 -11.98 11.08 -9.21
N ILE A 191 -11.39 11.20 -10.39
CA ILE A 191 -10.07 11.79 -10.58
C ILE A 191 -10.24 13.23 -11.07
N HIS A 192 -9.72 14.19 -10.31
CA HIS A 192 -9.70 15.61 -10.62
C HIS A 192 -8.29 16.15 -10.43
N ASP A 193 -7.71 16.75 -11.48
CA ASP A 193 -6.39 17.41 -11.44
C ASP A 193 -5.28 16.57 -10.78
N GLY A 194 -5.24 15.26 -11.09
CA GLY A 194 -4.23 14.34 -10.54
C GLY A 194 -4.48 13.92 -9.08
N ILE A 195 -5.68 14.14 -8.55
CA ILE A 195 -6.10 13.74 -7.20
C ILE A 195 -7.36 12.89 -7.31
N GLY A 196 -7.39 11.76 -6.59
CA GLY A 196 -8.62 10.98 -6.42
C GLY A 196 -9.49 11.55 -5.31
N VAL A 197 -10.81 11.59 -5.51
CA VAL A 197 -11.81 12.01 -4.52
C VAL A 197 -12.89 10.95 -4.43
N ILE A 198 -13.25 10.54 -3.21
CA ILE A 198 -14.37 9.61 -2.98
C ILE A 198 -15.67 10.40 -2.88
N GLU A 199 -16.68 10.06 -3.71
CA GLU A 199 -17.94 10.81 -3.82
C GLU A 199 -19.11 10.25 -2.97
N ASN A 200 -19.01 9.01 -2.49
CA ASN A 200 -20.11 8.30 -1.83
C ASN A 200 -19.82 7.98 -0.36
N LEU A 201 -19.52 9.03 0.42
CA LEU A 201 -19.33 8.96 1.87
C LEU A 201 -20.66 8.98 2.63
#